data_AF-A0A2X4TT81-F1
#
_entry.id   AF-A0A2X4TT81-F1
#
_cell.length_a   1.000
_cell.length_b   1.000
_cell.length_c   1.000
_cell.angle_alpha   90.00
_cell.angle_beta   90.00
_cell.angle_gamma   90.00
#
_symmetry.space_group_name_H-M   'P 1'
#
loop_
_entity.id
_entity.type
_entity.pdbx_description
1 polymer ?
#
loop_
_entity_poly.entity_id
_entity_poly.type
_entity_poly.pdbx_seq_one_letter_code
_entity_poly.pdbx_strand_id
1 'polypeptide(L)'
;MIDRVKAGAADPDQLALSSLGQQARIQLWLGNIAPAAQLYAQQAAQGDQNGGLSLQYISSYLVNPDHFAALKQAISDPVIQQLVTVELFARGSNLQMSDTDATGTRSKQIVSQILTLLNASVKSGFSGSDRLAALAYRAGQYPMAASLLKHAGDSGLAWWLRAKMALRDGMLKPLPPPMPKRRQPSPPVKVGASSAMRTLRPETIVPECRVAGEQAILALDRGDYLQAMDFLYRGKEIYWADVADVAERVLTIDELKGFVDKHVPAPATPLKPVNPDEYNGQQITPDIQLRELLARRLMRAGRAQEAMGYFDIPNYRQVAQGYADTLKTAQDKTADKLVRAKAYYQAATLLRTQGLTFTGYEMTPDYAIYDAGYSYLGDAFDTRELKHKSWISNAEAARAKAALPAQDNRFLHYRWQAVDLAQQAADLLPPKSQAYAAVLCNAAGWVIKRDAKTGQALYQRYINTGTRYSWASKFGYDCPAPDFAAAGQ
;
A
#
# COMPACT_ATOMS: atom_id res chain seq x y z
N MET A 1 -45.96 22.56 -30.86
CA MET A 1 -45.66 22.01 -29.51
C MET A 1 -44.44 22.69 -28.89
N ILE A 2 -43.29 22.69 -29.57
CA ILE A 2 -42.04 23.32 -29.11
C ILE A 2 -42.24 24.80 -28.71
N ASP A 3 -42.95 25.60 -29.53
CA ASP A 3 -43.19 27.01 -29.22
C ASP A 3 -44.10 27.24 -28.00
N ARG A 4 -44.98 26.28 -27.68
CA ARG A 4 -45.83 26.33 -26.49
C ARG A 4 -45.01 26.04 -25.22
N VAL A 5 -44.09 25.08 -25.28
CA VAL A 5 -43.17 24.78 -24.17
C VAL A 5 -42.20 25.95 -23.94
N LYS A 6 -41.65 26.56 -25.01
CA LYS A 6 -40.84 27.78 -24.91
C LYS A 6 -41.58 28.96 -24.26
N ALA A 7 -42.90 29.01 -24.41
CA ALA A 7 -43.77 30.02 -23.79
C ALA A 7 -44.22 29.65 -22.34
N GLY A 8 -43.67 28.59 -21.74
CA GLY A 8 -43.90 28.21 -20.35
C GLY A 8 -44.94 27.10 -20.13
N ALA A 9 -45.44 26.44 -21.18
CA ALA A 9 -46.32 25.28 -21.03
C ALA A 9 -45.54 24.05 -20.52
N ALA A 10 -46.20 23.20 -19.74
CA ALA A 10 -45.65 21.92 -19.29
C ALA A 10 -45.36 20.98 -20.48
N ASP A 11 -44.26 20.23 -20.42
CA ASP A 11 -43.86 19.19 -21.39
C ASP A 11 -43.91 17.79 -20.72
N PRO A 12 -45.11 17.28 -20.37
CA PRO A 12 -45.23 16.03 -19.60
C PRO A 12 -44.70 14.81 -20.35
N ASP A 13 -44.74 14.84 -21.69
CA ASP A 13 -44.26 13.77 -22.57
C ASP A 13 -42.81 13.97 -23.04
N GLN A 14 -42.12 15.01 -22.55
CA GLN A 14 -40.74 15.36 -22.92
C GLN A 14 -40.51 15.47 -24.44
N LEU A 15 -41.54 15.83 -25.22
CA LEU A 15 -41.46 15.85 -26.68
C LEU A 15 -40.64 17.04 -27.18
N ALA A 16 -40.67 18.18 -26.48
CA ALA A 16 -39.81 19.31 -26.83
C ALA A 16 -38.33 18.97 -26.52
N LEU A 17 -38.07 18.30 -25.40
CA LEU A 17 -36.75 17.79 -25.04
C LEU A 17 -36.24 16.73 -26.04
N SER A 18 -37.08 15.76 -26.40
CA SER A 18 -36.77 14.73 -27.39
C SER A 18 -36.50 15.30 -28.79
N SER A 19 -37.14 16.43 -29.14
CA SER A 19 -36.93 17.09 -30.43
C SER A 19 -35.49 17.61 -30.61
N LEU A 20 -34.77 17.94 -29.53
CA LEU A 20 -33.37 18.35 -29.58
C LEU A 20 -32.49 17.20 -30.08
N GLY A 21 -32.73 15.98 -29.61
CA GLY A 21 -31.99 14.80 -30.05
C GLY A 21 -32.22 14.45 -31.52
N GLN A 22 -33.45 14.66 -32.02
CA GLN A 22 -33.76 14.47 -33.45
C GLN A 22 -33.08 15.52 -34.33
N GLN A 23 -33.13 16.80 -33.92
CA GLN A 23 -32.43 17.88 -34.62
C GLN A 23 -30.91 17.64 -34.63
N ALA A 24 -30.35 17.21 -33.50
CA ALA A 24 -28.93 16.87 -33.39
C ALA A 24 -28.54 15.74 -34.35
N ARG A 25 -29.38 14.71 -34.46
CA ARG A 25 -29.15 13.60 -35.40
C ARG A 25 -29.15 14.05 -36.86
N ILE A 26 -30.05 14.96 -37.23
CA ILE A 26 -30.08 15.56 -38.57
C ILE A 26 -28.78 16.34 -38.83
N GLN A 27 -28.33 17.16 -37.87
CA GLN A 27 -27.06 17.88 -37.99
C GLN A 27 -25.88 16.92 -38.19
N LEU A 28 -25.86 15.80 -37.46
CA LEU A 28 -24.82 14.78 -37.62
C LEU A 28 -24.85 14.14 -39.02
N TRP A 29 -26.04 13.83 -39.57
CA TRP A 29 -26.18 13.33 -40.95
C TRP A 29 -25.69 14.31 -42.01
N LEU A 30 -25.84 15.62 -41.75
CA LEU A 30 -25.32 16.68 -42.62
C LEU A 30 -23.82 16.95 -42.44
N GLY A 31 -23.14 16.22 -41.54
CA GLY A 31 -21.72 16.42 -41.22
C GLY A 31 -21.44 17.57 -40.24
N ASN A 32 -22.48 18.22 -39.71
CA ASN A 32 -22.37 19.36 -38.80
C ASN A 32 -22.19 18.87 -37.34
N ILE A 33 -20.99 18.38 -37.03
CA ILE A 33 -20.69 17.73 -35.74
C ILE A 33 -20.83 18.68 -34.55
N ALA A 34 -20.29 19.90 -34.63
CA ALA A 34 -20.35 20.85 -33.53
C ALA A 34 -21.81 21.27 -33.20
N PRO A 35 -22.65 21.67 -34.19
CA PRO A 35 -24.08 21.90 -33.93
C PRO A 35 -24.80 20.69 -33.35
N ALA A 36 -24.50 19.47 -33.82
CA ALA A 36 -25.09 18.24 -33.25
C ALA A 36 -24.72 18.06 -31.77
N ALA A 37 -23.42 18.21 -31.43
CA ALA A 37 -22.94 18.08 -30.06
C ALA A 37 -23.56 19.12 -29.12
N GLN A 38 -23.73 20.36 -29.57
CA GLN A 38 -24.38 21.42 -28.79
C GLN A 38 -25.85 21.09 -28.47
N LEU A 39 -26.60 20.57 -29.46
CA LEU A 39 -27.99 20.15 -29.25
C LEU A 39 -28.11 18.95 -28.30
N TYR A 40 -27.24 17.96 -28.42
CA TYR A 40 -27.18 16.84 -27.47
C TYR A 40 -26.76 17.29 -26.07
N ALA A 41 -25.87 18.29 -25.95
CA ALA A 41 -25.49 18.88 -24.66
C ALA A 41 -26.66 19.62 -24.00
N GLN A 42 -27.44 20.36 -24.77
CA GLN A 42 -28.67 20.99 -24.29
C GLN A 42 -29.70 19.96 -23.84
N GLN A 43 -29.87 18.88 -24.61
CA GLN A 43 -30.75 17.76 -24.25
C GLN A 43 -30.31 17.12 -22.92
N ALA A 44 -29.02 16.79 -22.77
CA ALA A 44 -28.48 16.20 -21.55
C ALA A 44 -28.62 17.14 -20.34
N ALA A 45 -28.35 18.44 -20.51
CA ALA A 45 -28.45 19.43 -19.44
C ALA A 45 -29.88 19.61 -18.90
N GLN A 46 -30.89 19.27 -19.70
CA GLN A 46 -32.30 19.30 -19.33
C GLN A 46 -32.80 17.99 -18.69
N GLY A 47 -31.91 17.03 -18.42
CA GLY A 47 -32.22 15.81 -17.67
C GLY A 47 -32.61 14.59 -18.51
N ASP A 48 -32.53 14.68 -19.84
CA ASP A 48 -32.77 13.54 -20.73
C ASP A 48 -31.64 12.50 -20.62
N GLN A 49 -32.03 11.24 -20.40
CA GLN A 49 -31.07 10.14 -20.20
C GLN A 49 -30.31 9.76 -21.48
N ASN A 50 -30.86 10.02 -22.66
CA ASN A 50 -30.26 9.68 -23.95
C ASN A 50 -29.26 10.75 -24.46
N GLY A 51 -29.40 12.01 -24.01
CA GLY A 51 -28.48 13.09 -24.37
C GLY A 51 -27.03 12.76 -23.97
N GLY A 52 -26.83 12.22 -22.77
CA GLY A 52 -25.51 11.79 -22.30
C GLY A 52 -24.89 10.66 -23.16
N LEU A 53 -25.70 9.66 -23.52
CA LEU A 53 -25.27 8.55 -24.40
C LEU A 53 -24.91 9.06 -25.81
N SER A 54 -25.65 10.04 -26.32
CA SER A 54 -25.40 10.65 -27.64
C SER A 54 -24.09 11.44 -27.65
N LEU A 55 -23.80 12.20 -26.59
CA LEU A 55 -22.52 12.87 -26.41
C LEU A 55 -21.35 11.87 -26.29
N GLN A 56 -21.57 10.77 -25.57
CA GLN A 56 -20.58 9.70 -25.47
C GLN A 56 -20.29 9.10 -26.85
N TYR A 57 -21.33 8.81 -27.64
CA TYR A 57 -21.18 8.34 -29.02
C TYR A 57 -20.33 9.31 -29.87
N ILE A 58 -20.66 10.61 -29.86
CA ILE A 58 -19.88 11.63 -30.58
C ILE A 58 -18.43 11.64 -30.12
N SER A 59 -18.18 11.60 -28.81
CA SER A 59 -16.82 11.66 -28.28
C SER A 59 -15.99 10.43 -28.68
N SER A 60 -16.57 9.22 -28.62
CA SER A 60 -15.92 7.97 -29.05
C SER A 60 -15.70 7.95 -30.57
N TYR A 61 -16.64 8.48 -31.35
CA TYR A 61 -16.50 8.66 -32.81
C TYR A 61 -15.31 9.59 -33.12
N LEU A 62 -15.19 10.72 -32.43
CA LEU A 62 -14.15 11.72 -32.71
C LEU A 62 -12.74 11.30 -32.29
N VAL A 63 -12.58 10.45 -31.28
CA VAL A 63 -11.26 9.92 -30.88
C VAL A 63 -10.81 8.74 -31.73
N ASN A 64 -11.68 8.18 -32.59
CA ASN A 64 -11.30 7.14 -33.53
C ASN A 64 -10.39 7.76 -34.63
N PRO A 65 -9.19 7.21 -34.87
CA PRO A 65 -8.30 7.71 -35.92
C PRO A 65 -8.95 7.76 -37.32
N ASP A 66 -9.90 6.87 -37.62
CA ASP A 66 -10.62 6.86 -38.91
C ASP A 66 -11.44 8.13 -39.14
N HIS A 67 -11.75 8.88 -38.07
CA HIS A 67 -12.55 10.09 -38.10
C HIS A 67 -11.73 11.34 -37.75
N PHE A 68 -10.40 11.26 -37.80
CA PHE A 68 -9.50 12.37 -37.46
C PHE A 68 -9.73 13.63 -38.30
N ALA A 69 -10.10 13.49 -39.58
CA ALA A 69 -10.46 14.63 -40.42
C ALA A 69 -11.70 15.39 -39.91
N ALA A 70 -12.69 14.65 -39.42
CA ALA A 70 -13.92 15.22 -38.86
C ALA A 70 -13.62 15.94 -37.52
N LEU A 71 -12.77 15.33 -36.69
CA LEU A 71 -12.25 15.98 -35.49
C LEU A 71 -11.54 17.29 -35.82
N LYS A 72 -10.62 17.30 -36.80
CA LYS A 72 -9.87 18.51 -37.20
C LYS A 72 -10.78 19.66 -37.62
N GLN A 73 -11.91 19.37 -38.27
CA GLN A 73 -12.89 20.39 -38.65
C GLN A 73 -13.67 20.95 -37.45
N ALA A 74 -14.00 20.10 -36.48
CA ALA A 74 -14.88 20.46 -35.36
C ALA A 74 -14.15 20.95 -34.09
N ILE A 75 -12.85 20.67 -33.94
CA ILE A 75 -12.08 20.86 -32.69
C ILE A 75 -11.90 22.31 -32.22
N SER A 76 -12.31 23.29 -33.03
CA SER A 76 -12.33 24.70 -32.61
C SER A 76 -13.52 25.01 -31.70
N ASP A 77 -14.55 24.14 -31.66
CA ASP A 77 -15.71 24.30 -30.80
C ASP A 77 -15.42 23.85 -29.36
N PRO A 78 -15.74 24.66 -28.33
CA PRO A 78 -15.45 24.32 -26.92
C PRO A 78 -16.15 23.05 -26.41
N VAL A 79 -17.37 22.73 -26.88
CA VAL A 79 -18.08 21.50 -26.50
C VAL A 79 -17.33 20.30 -27.05
N ILE A 80 -16.84 20.39 -28.29
CA ILE A 80 -16.03 19.32 -28.89
C ILE A 80 -14.70 19.15 -28.15
N GLN A 81 -14.01 20.25 -27.81
CA GLN A 81 -12.80 20.20 -26.99
C GLN A 81 -13.04 19.50 -25.64
N GLN A 82 -14.14 19.83 -24.97
CA GLN A 82 -14.53 19.22 -23.71
C GLN A 82 -14.84 17.72 -23.86
N LEU A 83 -15.63 17.33 -24.86
CA LEU A 83 -16.02 15.94 -25.10
C LEU A 83 -14.82 15.05 -25.37
N VAL A 84 -13.95 15.48 -26.29
CA VAL A 84 -12.73 14.73 -26.65
C VAL A 84 -11.79 14.63 -25.44
N THR A 85 -11.63 15.72 -24.69
CA THR A 85 -10.82 15.71 -23.46
C THR A 85 -11.36 14.73 -22.42
N VAL A 86 -12.68 14.70 -22.20
CA VAL A 86 -13.33 13.79 -21.24
C VAL A 86 -13.18 12.34 -21.69
N GLU A 87 -13.41 12.03 -22.97
CA GLU A 87 -13.26 10.67 -23.50
C GLU A 87 -11.83 10.17 -23.34
N LEU A 88 -10.82 10.99 -23.68
CA LEU A 88 -9.41 10.61 -23.47
C LEU A 88 -9.05 10.47 -21.99
N PHE A 89 -9.56 11.35 -21.12
CA PHE A 89 -9.21 11.35 -19.69
C PHE A 89 -9.86 10.21 -18.91
N ALA A 90 -11.14 9.94 -19.15
CA ALA A 90 -11.94 8.97 -18.39
C ALA A 90 -12.03 7.60 -19.07
N ARG A 91 -11.95 7.55 -20.40
CA ARG A 91 -12.22 6.35 -21.21
C ARG A 91 -11.10 6.02 -22.20
N GLY A 92 -9.91 6.59 -22.02
CA GLY A 92 -8.73 6.32 -22.84
C GLY A 92 -8.31 4.85 -22.86
N SER A 93 -8.70 4.04 -21.86
CA SER A 93 -8.49 2.59 -21.86
C SER A 93 -9.17 1.88 -23.03
N ASN A 94 -10.25 2.43 -23.59
CA ASN A 94 -10.92 1.83 -24.76
C ASN A 94 -10.00 1.81 -25.99
N LEU A 95 -9.18 2.87 -26.17
CA LEU A 95 -8.16 2.89 -27.23
C LEU A 95 -7.09 1.82 -26.98
N GLN A 96 -6.73 1.61 -25.71
CA GLN A 96 -5.70 0.64 -25.30
C GLN A 96 -6.15 -0.81 -25.50
N MET A 97 -7.45 -1.11 -25.39
CA MET A 97 -7.98 -2.46 -25.67
C MET A 97 -7.73 -2.91 -27.11
N SER A 98 -7.47 -1.97 -28.03
CA SER A 98 -7.17 -2.25 -29.43
C SER A 98 -5.66 -2.19 -29.75
N ASP A 99 -4.79 -2.09 -28.73
CA ASP A 99 -3.34 -2.20 -28.91
C ASP A 99 -2.94 -3.68 -29.01
N THR A 100 -2.06 -4.00 -29.96
CA THR A 100 -1.52 -5.35 -30.16
C THR A 100 -0.17 -5.56 -29.48
N ASP A 101 0.40 -4.51 -28.90
CA ASP A 101 1.71 -4.52 -28.25
C ASP A 101 1.59 -4.21 -26.75
N ALA A 102 2.49 -4.77 -25.94
CA ALA A 102 2.47 -4.61 -24.49
C ALA A 102 2.73 -3.17 -24.01
N THR A 103 3.22 -2.28 -24.88
CA THR A 103 3.58 -0.91 -24.56
C THR A 103 2.51 0.11 -24.95
N GLY A 104 1.45 -0.32 -25.63
CA GLY A 104 0.35 0.51 -26.11
C GLY A 104 0.78 1.59 -27.10
N THR A 105 1.62 1.24 -28.09
CA THR A 105 2.26 2.22 -28.99
C THR A 105 1.23 2.97 -29.83
N ARG A 106 0.25 2.26 -30.40
CA ARG A 106 -0.78 2.85 -31.26
C ARG A 106 -1.67 3.83 -30.48
N SER A 107 -2.21 3.43 -29.34
CA SER A 107 -3.04 4.33 -28.52
C SER A 107 -2.27 5.57 -28.06
N LYS A 108 -0.99 5.43 -27.67
CA LYS A 108 -0.13 6.58 -27.33
C LYS A 108 0.05 7.55 -28.49
N GLN A 109 0.25 7.04 -29.71
CA GLN A 109 0.36 7.88 -30.91
C GLN A 109 -0.94 8.63 -31.20
N ILE A 110 -2.09 7.96 -31.13
CA ILE A 110 -3.41 8.58 -31.32
C ILE A 110 -3.64 9.68 -30.29
N VAL A 111 -3.40 9.41 -29.01
CA VAL A 111 -3.54 10.39 -27.94
C VAL A 111 -2.62 11.59 -28.17
N SER A 112 -1.35 11.36 -28.54
CA SER A 112 -0.40 12.43 -28.84
C SER A 112 -0.85 13.32 -30.01
N GLN A 113 -1.39 12.73 -31.08
CA GLN A 113 -1.90 13.48 -32.23
C GLN A 113 -3.10 14.35 -31.85
N ILE A 114 -4.05 13.80 -31.09
CA ILE A 114 -5.24 14.54 -30.63
C ILE A 114 -4.84 15.64 -29.64
N LEU A 115 -3.90 15.39 -28.72
CA LEU A 115 -3.39 16.41 -27.79
C LEU A 115 -2.71 17.57 -28.52
N THR A 116 -1.93 17.28 -29.56
CA THR A 116 -1.31 18.31 -30.40
C THR A 116 -2.38 19.18 -31.07
N LEU A 117 -3.43 18.55 -31.60
CA LEU A 117 -4.55 19.24 -32.23
C LEU A 117 -5.32 20.11 -31.22
N LEU A 118 -5.64 19.58 -30.04
CA LEU A 118 -6.28 20.32 -28.95
C LEU A 118 -5.43 21.51 -28.49
N ASN A 119 -4.14 21.31 -28.27
CA ASN A 119 -3.25 22.39 -27.85
C ASN A 119 -3.16 23.52 -28.89
N ALA A 120 -3.27 23.21 -30.18
CA ALA A 120 -3.29 24.22 -31.24
C ALA A 120 -4.64 24.93 -31.40
N SER A 121 -5.76 24.28 -31.04
CA SER A 121 -7.11 24.83 -31.24
C SER A 121 -7.64 25.61 -30.04
N VAL A 122 -7.14 25.33 -28.83
CA VAL A 122 -7.58 25.97 -27.59
C VAL A 122 -7.03 27.41 -27.52
N LYS A 123 -7.87 28.39 -27.83
CA LYS A 123 -7.52 29.83 -27.77
C LYS A 123 -7.69 30.43 -26.37
N SER A 124 -8.67 29.92 -25.63
CA SER A 124 -8.97 30.28 -24.24
C SER A 124 -9.30 29.00 -23.47
N GLY A 125 -9.18 29.01 -22.15
CA GLY A 125 -9.60 27.87 -21.32
C GLY A 125 -11.07 27.51 -21.54
N PHE A 126 -11.40 26.24 -21.31
CA PHE A 126 -12.74 25.66 -21.38
C PHE A 126 -13.00 24.76 -20.15
N SER A 127 -14.25 24.34 -19.95
CA SER A 127 -14.59 23.42 -18.87
C SER A 127 -13.88 22.07 -19.05
N GLY A 128 -12.89 21.78 -18.21
CA GLY A 128 -12.04 20.59 -18.33
C GLY A 128 -10.62 20.84 -18.87
N SER A 129 -10.19 22.10 -19.01
CA SER A 129 -8.79 22.42 -19.38
C SER A 129 -7.75 21.86 -18.40
N ASP A 130 -8.11 21.64 -17.14
CA ASP A 130 -7.26 20.95 -16.16
C ASP A 130 -7.01 19.48 -16.50
N ARG A 131 -8.03 18.76 -17.01
CA ARG A 131 -7.91 17.39 -17.52
C ARG A 131 -7.09 17.33 -18.80
N LEU A 132 -7.22 18.32 -19.68
CA LEU A 132 -6.38 18.43 -20.88
C LEU A 132 -4.89 18.60 -20.50
N ALA A 133 -4.59 19.48 -19.54
CA ALA A 133 -3.25 19.62 -19.00
C ALA A 133 -2.75 18.31 -18.33
N ALA A 134 -3.62 17.59 -17.62
CA ALA A 134 -3.29 16.31 -17.02
C ALA A 134 -2.96 15.23 -18.07
N LEU A 135 -3.68 15.20 -19.20
CA LEU A 135 -3.38 14.30 -20.31
C LEU A 135 -2.00 14.59 -20.91
N ALA A 136 -1.68 15.85 -21.16
CA ALA A 136 -0.35 16.24 -21.64
C ALA A 136 0.76 15.85 -20.65
N TYR A 137 0.53 16.05 -19.34
CA TYR A 137 1.46 15.62 -18.30
C TYR A 137 1.67 14.10 -18.30
N ARG A 138 0.58 13.31 -18.35
CA ARG A 138 0.61 11.84 -18.40
C ARG A 138 1.31 11.32 -19.66
N ALA A 139 1.20 12.02 -20.77
CA ALA A 139 1.89 11.70 -22.02
C ALA A 139 3.38 12.09 -22.03
N GLY A 140 3.91 12.67 -20.94
CA GLY A 140 5.29 13.15 -20.87
C GLY A 140 5.54 14.45 -21.64
N GLN A 141 4.49 15.12 -22.13
CA GLN A 141 4.58 16.37 -22.87
C GLN A 141 4.58 17.57 -21.92
N TYR A 142 5.59 17.64 -21.04
CA TYR A 142 5.64 18.63 -19.96
C TYR A 142 5.57 20.10 -20.43
N PRO A 143 6.26 20.53 -21.51
CA PRO A 143 6.11 21.90 -22.01
C PRO A 143 4.67 22.23 -22.44
N MET A 144 3.98 21.26 -23.07
CA MET A 144 2.57 21.41 -23.43
C MET A 144 1.69 21.50 -22.20
N ALA A 145 1.90 20.62 -21.21
CA ALA A 145 1.19 20.67 -19.93
C ALA A 145 1.34 22.03 -19.24
N ALA A 146 2.57 22.57 -19.18
CA ALA A 146 2.84 23.89 -18.61
C ALA A 146 2.10 25.02 -19.37
N SER A 147 2.06 24.95 -20.70
CA SER A 147 1.30 25.90 -21.52
C SER A 147 -0.20 25.84 -21.23
N LEU A 148 -0.78 24.64 -21.24
CA LEU A 148 -2.20 24.42 -20.98
C LEU A 148 -2.62 24.85 -19.56
N LEU A 149 -1.74 24.67 -18.57
CA LEU A 149 -2.00 25.07 -17.18
C LEU A 149 -2.20 26.58 -17.00
N LYS A 150 -1.73 27.42 -17.93
CA LYS A 150 -1.98 28.88 -17.90
C LYS A 150 -3.45 29.23 -18.05
N HIS A 151 -4.23 28.34 -18.66
CA HIS A 151 -5.66 28.53 -18.93
C HIS A 151 -6.57 27.50 -18.23
N ALA A 152 -6.00 26.67 -17.34
CA ALA A 152 -6.73 25.58 -16.68
C ALA A 152 -7.56 26.00 -15.45
N GLY A 153 -7.56 27.29 -15.09
CA GLY A 153 -8.19 27.78 -13.86
C GLY A 153 -7.53 27.24 -12.59
N ASP A 154 -8.26 27.25 -11.47
CA ASP A 154 -7.75 26.91 -10.14
C ASP A 154 -8.45 25.70 -9.52
N SER A 155 -8.71 24.68 -10.34
CA SER A 155 -9.21 23.39 -9.84
C SER A 155 -8.14 22.68 -9.00
N GLY A 156 -8.56 21.76 -8.11
CA GLY A 156 -7.61 20.94 -7.35
C GLY A 156 -6.64 20.15 -8.23
N LEU A 157 -7.09 19.68 -9.40
CA LEU A 157 -6.24 18.99 -10.37
C LEU A 157 -5.21 19.91 -11.00
N ALA A 158 -5.60 21.14 -11.39
CA ALA A 158 -4.68 22.14 -11.93
C ALA A 158 -3.59 22.51 -10.91
N TRP A 159 -3.96 22.70 -9.64
CA TRP A 159 -3.00 22.97 -8.57
C TRP A 159 -2.05 21.81 -8.30
N TRP A 160 -2.57 20.59 -8.26
CA TRP A 160 -1.75 19.38 -8.11
C TRP A 160 -0.74 19.24 -9.26
N LEU A 161 -1.14 19.50 -10.50
CA LEU A 161 -0.23 19.49 -11.65
C LEU A 161 0.82 20.60 -11.56
N ARG A 162 0.44 21.84 -11.17
CA ARG A 162 1.42 22.92 -10.96
C ARG A 162 2.45 22.55 -9.91
N ALA A 163 2.04 21.90 -8.82
CA ALA A 163 2.96 21.39 -7.80
C ALA A 163 3.91 20.32 -8.35
N LYS A 164 3.40 19.35 -9.12
CA LYS A 164 4.25 18.34 -9.77
C LYS A 164 5.24 18.95 -10.78
N MET A 165 4.79 19.93 -11.55
CA MET A 165 5.66 20.66 -12.48
C MET A 165 6.76 21.41 -11.74
N ALA A 166 6.42 22.12 -10.66
CA ALA A 166 7.41 22.81 -9.82
C ALA A 166 8.45 21.82 -9.24
N LEU A 167 8.02 20.67 -8.72
CA LEU A 167 8.92 19.62 -8.25
C LEU A 167 9.84 19.09 -9.37
N ARG A 168 9.29 18.91 -10.57
CA ARG A 168 10.07 18.49 -11.75
C ARG A 168 11.14 19.51 -12.13
N ASP A 169 10.83 20.80 -12.01
CA ASP A 169 11.75 21.90 -12.28
C ASP A 169 12.77 22.13 -11.14
N GLY A 170 12.81 21.24 -10.14
CA GLY A 170 13.73 21.30 -9.01
C GLY A 170 13.30 22.27 -7.91
N MET A 171 12.10 22.85 -8.00
CA MET A 171 11.54 23.70 -6.95
C MET A 171 10.98 22.82 -5.83
N LEU A 172 11.82 22.49 -4.84
CA LEU A 172 11.45 21.68 -3.68
C LEU A 172 10.62 22.44 -2.63
N LYS A 173 10.49 23.77 -2.79
CA LYS A 173 9.57 24.57 -1.96
C LYS A 173 8.17 24.45 -2.55
N PRO A 174 7.19 23.90 -1.81
CA PRO A 174 5.83 23.79 -2.31
C PRO A 174 5.28 25.17 -2.65
N LEU A 175 4.56 25.29 -3.76
CA LEU A 175 3.61 26.40 -3.87
C LEU A 175 2.63 26.29 -2.70
N PRO A 176 2.35 27.38 -1.97
CA PRO A 176 1.35 27.35 -0.91
C PRO A 176 0.03 26.83 -1.51
N PRO A 177 -0.63 25.86 -0.86
CA PRO A 177 -1.89 25.35 -1.38
C PRO A 177 -2.91 26.50 -1.43
N PRO A 178 -3.79 26.57 -2.44
CA PRO A 178 -4.98 27.40 -2.33
C PRO A 178 -5.77 26.90 -1.12
N MET A 179 -6.23 27.82 -0.26
CA MET A 179 -7.18 27.44 0.79
C MET A 179 -8.37 26.75 0.12
N PRO A 180 -8.72 25.51 0.49
CA PRO A 180 -9.85 24.84 -0.12
C PRO A 180 -11.10 25.66 0.23
N LYS A 181 -11.74 26.28 -0.77
CA LYS A 181 -13.18 26.57 -0.65
C LYS A 181 -13.83 25.23 -0.34
N ARG A 182 -14.44 25.12 0.84
CA ARG A 182 -15.17 23.97 1.39
C ARG A 182 -15.73 23.09 0.25
N ARG A 183 -15.00 22.04 -0.14
CA ARG A 183 -15.43 21.11 -1.18
C ARG A 183 -16.35 20.09 -0.55
N GLN A 184 -17.48 19.83 -1.19
CA GLN A 184 -18.29 18.66 -0.85
C GLN A 184 -17.47 17.39 -1.13
N PRO A 185 -17.62 16.33 -0.32
CA PRO A 185 -16.94 15.07 -0.54
C PRO A 185 -17.22 14.57 -1.96
N SER A 186 -16.16 14.34 -2.72
CA SER A 186 -16.28 13.74 -4.06
C SER A 186 -16.31 12.22 -3.89
N PRO A 187 -17.21 11.49 -4.57
CA PRO A 187 -17.22 10.05 -4.49
C PRO A 187 -15.90 9.46 -5.01
N PRO A 188 -15.46 8.31 -4.48
CA PRO A 188 -14.27 7.62 -4.97
C PRO A 188 -14.41 7.33 -6.46
N VAL A 189 -13.37 7.64 -7.24
CA VAL A 189 -13.36 7.41 -8.69
C VAL A 189 -12.48 6.20 -8.97
N LYS A 190 -13.07 5.16 -9.55
CA LYS A 190 -12.29 4.08 -10.17
C LYS A 190 -11.67 4.63 -11.44
N VAL A 191 -10.37 4.95 -11.39
CA VAL A 191 -9.63 5.37 -12.58
C VAL A 191 -8.82 4.18 -13.05
N GLY A 192 -9.07 3.71 -14.28
CA GLY A 192 -8.15 2.81 -14.95
C GLY A 192 -6.86 3.56 -15.26
N ALA A 193 -5.92 3.61 -14.32
CA ALA A 193 -4.61 4.18 -14.55
C ALA A 193 -3.73 3.13 -15.23
N SER A 194 -3.66 3.17 -16.56
CA SER A 194 -2.55 2.57 -17.30
C SER A 194 -1.34 3.49 -17.19
N SER A 195 -0.59 3.31 -16.10
CA SER A 195 0.83 3.64 -16.10
C SER A 195 1.60 2.36 -16.45
N ALA A 196 2.56 2.49 -17.35
CA ALA A 196 3.41 1.41 -17.79
C ALA A 196 4.29 0.89 -16.64
N MET A 197 3.75 -0.01 -15.82
CA MET A 197 4.51 -0.97 -15.03
C MET A 197 3.60 -2.16 -14.69
N ARG A 198 3.91 -3.28 -15.36
CA ARG A 198 3.56 -4.68 -15.12
C ARG A 198 2.71 -5.00 -13.87
N THR A 199 1.41 -4.69 -13.91
CA THR A 199 0.27 -5.54 -13.48
C THR A 199 -1.04 -4.76 -13.63
N LEU A 200 -1.94 -5.26 -14.47
CA LEU A 200 -3.29 -4.74 -14.64
C LEU A 200 -4.10 -4.96 -13.34
N ARG A 201 -4.15 -3.96 -12.45
CA ARG A 201 -5.20 -3.85 -11.44
C ARG A 201 -5.85 -2.48 -11.55
N PRO A 202 -7.19 -2.38 -11.56
CA PRO A 202 -7.88 -1.10 -11.40
C PRO A 202 -7.42 -0.46 -10.08
N GLU A 203 -6.83 0.73 -10.13
CA GLU A 203 -6.50 1.50 -8.94
C GLU A 203 -7.77 2.25 -8.48
N THR A 204 -8.20 2.03 -7.24
CA THR A 204 -9.22 2.88 -6.63
C THR A 204 -8.53 4.15 -6.16
N ILE A 205 -8.71 5.25 -6.89
CA ILE A 205 -8.10 6.52 -6.52
C ILE A 205 -9.08 7.29 -5.64
N VAL A 206 -8.68 7.47 -4.39
CA VAL A 206 -9.30 8.45 -3.48
C VAL A 206 -8.43 9.71 -3.52
N PRO A 207 -8.89 10.82 -4.14
CA PRO A 207 -8.04 11.97 -4.41
C PRO A 207 -7.33 12.54 -3.18
N GLU A 208 -8.01 12.66 -2.03
CA GLU A 208 -7.37 13.13 -0.80
C GLU A 208 -6.26 12.19 -0.33
N CYS A 209 -6.44 10.88 -0.45
CA CYS A 209 -5.44 9.89 -0.09
C CYS A 209 -4.25 10.01 -1.04
N ARG A 210 -4.48 10.13 -2.36
CA ARG A 210 -3.41 10.29 -3.35
C ARG A 210 -2.54 11.52 -3.08
N VAL A 211 -3.17 12.64 -2.76
CA VAL A 211 -2.43 13.86 -2.39
C VAL A 211 -1.66 13.66 -1.09
N ALA A 212 -2.27 13.03 -0.07
CA ALA A 212 -1.60 12.74 1.19
C ALA A 212 -0.38 11.82 1.01
N GLY A 213 -0.51 10.73 0.25
CA GLY A 213 0.62 9.83 -0.04
C GLY A 213 1.79 10.56 -0.72
N GLU A 214 1.52 11.45 -1.67
CA GLU A 214 2.57 12.26 -2.29
C GLU A 214 3.17 13.30 -1.33
N GLN A 215 2.35 13.89 -0.45
CA GLN A 215 2.85 14.76 0.62
C GLN A 215 3.73 14.00 1.63
N ALA A 216 3.43 12.72 1.89
CA ALA A 216 4.25 11.88 2.73
C ALA A 216 5.65 11.68 2.16
N ILE A 217 5.78 11.42 0.86
CA ILE A 217 7.08 11.28 0.18
C ILE A 217 7.91 12.57 0.34
N LEU A 218 7.28 13.74 0.19
CA LEU A 218 7.96 15.03 0.41
C LEU A 218 8.34 15.25 1.88
N ALA A 219 7.56 14.74 2.82
CA ALA A 219 7.88 14.81 4.25
C ALA A 219 9.04 13.87 4.61
N LEU A 220 9.09 12.66 4.04
CA LEU A 220 10.22 11.73 4.18
C LEU A 220 11.53 12.35 3.68
N ASP A 221 11.51 12.95 2.48
CA ASP A 221 12.68 13.63 1.89
C ASP A 221 13.20 14.78 2.78
N ARG A 222 12.30 15.49 3.48
CA ARG A 222 12.66 16.53 4.46
C ARG A 222 13.12 15.99 5.81
N GLY A 223 12.95 14.70 6.08
CA GLY A 223 13.20 14.10 7.40
C GLY A 223 12.06 14.32 8.41
N ASP A 224 10.90 14.82 7.98
CA ASP A 224 9.71 15.04 8.81
C ASP A 224 8.90 13.73 8.98
N TYR A 225 9.50 12.70 9.58
CA TYR A 225 8.94 11.33 9.56
C TYR A 225 7.59 11.18 10.25
N LEU A 226 7.32 11.92 11.33
CA LEU A 226 6.00 11.91 12.00
C LEU A 226 4.91 12.54 11.11
N GLN A 227 5.27 13.56 10.32
CA GLN A 227 4.33 14.15 9.37
C GLN A 227 4.08 13.21 8.18
N ALA A 228 5.12 12.52 7.71
CA ALA A 228 4.96 11.47 6.70
C ALA A 228 4.01 10.36 7.19
N MET A 229 4.19 9.89 8.42
CA MET A 229 3.30 8.92 9.06
C MET A 229 1.85 9.44 9.13
N ASP A 230 1.62 10.68 9.56
CA ASP A 230 0.27 11.28 9.59
C ASP A 230 -0.38 11.29 8.20
N PHE A 231 0.36 11.67 7.16
CA PHE A 231 -0.16 11.69 5.80
C PHE A 231 -0.50 10.30 5.26
N LEU A 232 0.37 9.30 5.44
CA LEU A 232 0.10 7.92 5.02
C LEU A 232 -1.07 7.33 5.80
N TYR A 233 -1.11 7.57 7.11
CA TYR A 233 -2.13 7.03 8.01
C TYR A 233 -3.54 7.55 7.69
N ARG A 234 -3.69 8.73 7.07
CA ARG A 234 -4.99 9.22 6.57
C ARG A 234 -5.57 8.33 5.47
N GLY A 235 -4.72 7.68 4.66
CA GLY A 235 -5.15 6.73 3.63
C GLY A 235 -5.43 5.33 4.17
N LYS A 236 -5.06 5.05 5.43
CA LYS A 236 -5.32 3.79 6.14
C LYS A 236 -4.95 2.58 5.27
N GLU A 237 -5.93 1.75 4.93
CA GLU A 237 -5.78 0.52 4.16
C GLU A 237 -5.15 0.73 2.78
N ILE A 238 -5.37 1.88 2.14
CA ILE A 238 -4.83 2.20 0.81
C ILE A 238 -3.29 2.23 0.82
N TYR A 239 -2.69 2.65 1.93
CA TYR A 239 -1.25 2.78 2.10
C TYR A 239 -0.71 1.93 3.25
N TRP A 240 -1.39 0.83 3.60
CA TRP A 240 -1.00 0.06 4.79
C TRP A 240 0.46 -0.41 4.74
N ALA A 241 0.95 -0.86 3.57
CA ALA A 241 2.35 -1.26 3.43
C ALA A 241 3.33 -0.10 3.70
N ASP A 242 3.04 1.11 3.19
CA ASP A 242 3.86 2.29 3.44
C ASP A 242 3.80 2.73 4.92
N VAL A 243 2.61 2.66 5.53
CA VAL A 243 2.40 2.92 6.97
C VAL A 243 3.23 1.93 7.80
N ALA A 244 3.16 0.64 7.46
CA ALA A 244 3.91 -0.42 8.12
C ALA A 244 5.43 -0.23 7.99
N ASP A 245 5.94 0.11 6.80
CA ASP A 245 7.36 0.36 6.59
C ASP A 245 7.84 1.60 7.37
N VAL A 246 7.10 2.71 7.35
CA VAL A 246 7.47 3.90 8.14
C VAL A 246 7.41 3.60 9.65
N ALA A 247 6.37 2.91 10.11
CA ALA A 247 6.21 2.54 11.52
C ALA A 247 7.29 1.57 12.01
N GLU A 248 7.66 0.57 11.21
CA GLU A 248 8.63 -0.47 11.57
C GLU A 248 10.09 0.00 11.37
N ARG A 249 10.37 0.63 10.22
CA ARG A 249 11.73 0.88 9.74
C ARG A 249 12.20 2.31 10.02
N VAL A 250 11.32 3.31 9.95
CA VAL A 250 11.74 4.74 9.97
C VAL A 250 11.53 5.41 11.32
N LEU A 251 10.36 5.24 11.94
CA LEU A 251 10.08 5.81 13.25
C LEU A 251 10.85 5.06 14.34
N THR A 252 11.41 5.80 15.29
CA THR A 252 11.85 5.22 16.56
C THR A 252 10.65 4.63 17.31
N ILE A 253 10.92 3.73 18.27
CA ILE A 253 9.84 3.10 19.06
C ILE A 253 9.04 4.15 19.83
N ASP A 254 9.69 5.18 20.38
CA ASP A 254 9.01 6.24 21.14
C ASP A 254 8.22 7.20 20.24
N GLU A 255 8.74 7.55 19.05
CA GLU A 255 7.98 8.32 18.05
C GLU A 255 6.73 7.55 17.61
N LEU A 256 6.85 6.25 17.31
CA LEU A 256 5.71 5.40 16.95
C LEU A 256 4.70 5.31 18.11
N LYS A 257 5.18 5.07 19.34
CA LYS A 257 4.32 5.00 20.52
C LYS A 257 3.55 6.31 20.72
N GLY A 258 4.22 7.45 20.65
CA GLY A 258 3.59 8.76 20.77
C GLY A 258 2.55 9.03 19.68
N PHE A 259 2.81 8.57 18.45
CA PHE A 259 1.83 8.63 17.36
C PHE A 259 0.60 7.76 17.65
N VAL A 260 0.81 6.50 18.05
CA VAL A 260 -0.26 5.54 18.38
C VAL A 260 -1.13 6.06 19.52
N ASP A 261 -0.52 6.54 20.61
CA ASP A 261 -1.23 7.05 21.77
C ASP A 261 -2.14 8.25 21.43
N LYS A 262 -1.71 9.09 20.48
CA LYS A 262 -2.45 10.29 20.08
C LYS A 262 -3.54 10.02 19.05
N HIS A 263 -3.31 9.08 18.13
CA HIS A 263 -4.12 8.94 16.92
C HIS A 263 -4.89 7.62 16.81
N VAL A 264 -4.58 6.64 17.67
CA VAL A 264 -5.02 5.25 17.51
C VAL A 264 -5.51 4.71 18.86
N PRO A 265 -6.73 5.14 19.29
CA PRO A 265 -7.28 4.67 20.56
C PRO A 265 -7.44 3.16 20.55
N ALA A 266 -7.39 2.56 21.74
CA ALA A 266 -7.73 1.15 21.91
C ALA A 266 -9.15 0.87 21.39
N PRO A 267 -9.41 -0.32 20.81
CA PRO A 267 -10.72 -0.65 20.28
C PRO A 267 -11.78 -0.58 21.39
N ALA A 268 -12.88 0.13 21.11
CA ALA A 268 -13.97 0.32 22.07
C ALA A 268 -14.68 -1.00 22.42
N THR A 269 -14.67 -1.95 21.49
CA THR A 269 -15.19 -3.31 21.69
C THR A 269 -14.02 -4.30 21.76
N PRO A 270 -13.92 -5.11 22.83
CA PRO A 270 -12.88 -6.12 22.93
C PRO A 270 -12.92 -7.08 21.73
N LEU A 271 -11.75 -7.33 21.16
CA LEU A 271 -11.57 -8.31 20.11
C LEU A 271 -11.67 -9.73 20.66
N LYS A 272 -12.08 -10.66 19.82
CA LYS A 272 -12.06 -12.10 20.03
C LYS A 272 -10.67 -12.65 19.68
N PRO A 273 -10.29 -13.81 20.27
CA PRO A 273 -9.12 -14.55 19.82
C PRO A 273 -9.15 -14.85 18.32
N VAL A 274 -7.98 -14.76 17.68
CA VAL A 274 -7.80 -15.10 16.27
C VAL A 274 -7.24 -16.52 16.18
N ASN A 275 -8.01 -17.43 15.54
CA ASN A 275 -7.57 -18.79 15.22
C ASN A 275 -7.35 -18.88 13.69
N PRO A 276 -6.15 -19.24 13.21
CA PRO A 276 -5.86 -19.34 11.78
C PRO A 276 -6.81 -20.27 11.01
N ASP A 277 -7.34 -21.30 11.67
CA ASP A 277 -8.20 -22.31 11.06
C ASP A 277 -9.69 -21.93 11.06
N GLU A 278 -10.05 -20.80 11.69
CA GLU A 278 -11.44 -20.36 11.84
C GLU A 278 -11.65 -18.93 11.36
N TYR A 279 -12.50 -18.77 10.36
CA TYR A 279 -13.01 -17.45 10.00
C TYR A 279 -14.08 -17.01 11.01
N ASN A 280 -13.69 -16.16 11.96
CA ASN A 280 -14.59 -15.65 13.01
C ASN A 280 -15.34 -14.37 12.60
N GLY A 281 -15.17 -13.89 11.36
CA GLY A 281 -15.79 -12.67 10.83
C GLY A 281 -15.28 -11.36 11.46
N GLN A 282 -14.26 -11.42 12.33
CA GLN A 282 -13.68 -10.25 12.96
C GLN A 282 -12.82 -9.47 11.96
N GLN A 283 -13.15 -8.20 11.77
CA GLN A 283 -12.34 -7.31 10.96
C GLN A 283 -11.13 -6.82 11.78
N ILE A 284 -9.93 -7.04 11.24
CA ILE A 284 -8.71 -6.46 11.77
C ILE A 284 -8.45 -5.16 11.00
N THR A 285 -8.68 -4.02 11.64
CA THR A 285 -8.53 -2.70 11.02
C THR A 285 -7.07 -2.24 11.02
N PRO A 286 -6.67 -1.29 10.15
CA PRO A 286 -5.33 -0.70 10.19
C PRO A 286 -4.92 -0.13 11.55
N ASP A 287 -5.89 0.36 12.34
CA ASP A 287 -5.68 0.86 13.70
C ASP A 287 -5.22 -0.26 14.64
N ILE A 288 -5.90 -1.41 14.58
CA ILE A 288 -5.52 -2.61 15.34
C ILE A 288 -4.15 -3.10 14.86
N GLN A 289 -3.93 -3.20 13.55
CA GLN A 289 -2.65 -3.64 12.99
C GLN A 289 -1.47 -2.77 13.46
N LEU A 290 -1.66 -1.44 13.50
CA LEU A 290 -0.61 -0.51 13.94
C LEU A 290 -0.31 -0.64 15.44
N ARG A 291 -1.32 -0.90 16.28
CA ARG A 291 -1.15 -1.17 17.71
C ARG A 291 -0.42 -2.49 17.93
N GLU A 292 -0.81 -3.54 17.20
CA GLU A 292 -0.14 -4.85 17.21
C GLU A 292 1.32 -4.76 16.74
N LEU A 293 1.61 -3.96 15.71
CA LEU A 293 2.98 -3.70 15.22
C LEU A 293 3.82 -3.02 16.32
N LEU A 294 3.31 -1.96 16.94
CA LEU A 294 3.98 -1.31 18.06
C LEU A 294 4.24 -2.30 19.21
N ALA A 295 3.26 -3.14 19.54
CA ALA A 295 3.39 -4.15 20.58
C ALA A 295 4.55 -5.12 20.28
N ARG A 296 4.66 -5.62 19.03
CA ARG A 296 5.78 -6.47 18.61
C ARG A 296 7.14 -5.75 18.69
N ARG A 297 7.20 -4.47 18.29
CA ARG A 297 8.43 -3.65 18.44
C ARG A 297 8.84 -3.49 19.90
N LEU A 298 7.88 -3.23 20.79
CA LEU A 298 8.12 -3.12 22.24
C LEU A 298 8.62 -4.45 22.82
N MET A 299 8.06 -5.58 22.40
CA MET A 299 8.54 -6.92 22.80
C MET A 299 9.99 -7.14 22.37
N ARG A 300 10.35 -6.84 21.12
CA ARG A 300 11.74 -6.94 20.62
C ARG A 300 12.71 -6.03 21.38
N ALA A 301 12.25 -4.87 21.84
CA ALA A 301 13.04 -3.94 22.64
C ALA A 301 13.10 -4.27 24.14
N GLY A 302 12.52 -5.39 24.58
CA GLY A 302 12.48 -5.78 26.00
C GLY A 302 11.48 -4.99 26.86
N ARG A 303 10.63 -4.16 26.25
CA ARG A 303 9.61 -3.33 26.91
C ARG A 303 8.27 -4.08 27.04
N ALA A 304 8.33 -5.33 27.51
CA ALA A 304 7.19 -6.25 27.48
C ALA A 304 5.97 -5.75 28.28
N GLN A 305 6.18 -5.12 29.44
CA GLN A 305 5.10 -4.54 30.25
C GLN A 305 4.29 -3.49 29.47
N GLU A 306 4.97 -2.61 28.73
CA GLU A 306 4.30 -1.61 27.89
C GLU A 306 3.58 -2.26 26.71
N ALA A 307 4.18 -3.29 26.09
CA ALA A 307 3.61 -3.98 24.93
C ALA A 307 2.20 -4.55 25.21
N MET A 308 1.92 -4.99 26.45
CA MET A 308 0.62 -5.55 26.82
C MET A 308 -0.55 -4.57 26.62
N GLY A 309 -0.28 -3.25 26.73
CA GLY A 309 -1.28 -2.22 26.49
C GLY A 309 -1.66 -2.02 25.02
N TYR A 310 -0.91 -2.62 24.09
CA TYR A 310 -1.08 -2.45 22.64
C TYR A 310 -1.43 -3.74 21.89
N PHE A 311 -1.19 -4.92 22.48
CA PHE A 311 -1.75 -6.18 21.96
C PHE A 311 -3.26 -6.19 22.19
N ASP A 312 -4.06 -5.82 21.21
CA ASP A 312 -5.53 -5.80 21.30
C ASP A 312 -6.14 -7.19 21.06
N ILE A 313 -5.44 -8.07 20.36
CA ILE A 313 -5.87 -9.46 20.12
C ILE A 313 -5.56 -10.32 21.35
N PRO A 314 -6.58 -10.92 22.03
CA PRO A 314 -6.39 -11.53 23.35
C PRO A 314 -5.38 -12.67 23.39
N ASN A 315 -5.41 -13.59 22.43
CA ASN A 315 -4.46 -14.71 22.40
C ASN A 315 -3.04 -14.25 22.04
N TYR A 316 -2.87 -13.13 21.34
CA TYR A 316 -1.56 -12.58 21.05
C TYR A 316 -0.96 -11.97 22.32
N ARG A 317 -1.75 -11.19 23.05
CA ARG A 317 -1.40 -10.65 24.38
C ARG A 317 -1.03 -11.77 25.35
N GLN A 318 -1.84 -12.83 25.42
CA GLN A 318 -1.62 -13.95 26.34
C GLN A 318 -0.27 -14.64 26.09
N VAL A 319 0.05 -14.91 24.82
CA VAL A 319 1.31 -15.57 24.45
C VAL A 319 2.50 -14.66 24.69
N ALA A 320 2.37 -13.36 24.38
CA ALA A 320 3.40 -12.36 24.64
C ALA A 320 3.70 -12.23 26.15
N GLN A 321 2.66 -12.18 26.99
CA GLN A 321 2.78 -12.17 28.45
C GLN A 321 3.45 -13.47 28.95
N GLY A 322 2.98 -14.63 28.48
CA GLY A 322 3.56 -15.92 28.85
C GLY A 322 5.05 -16.02 28.48
N TYR A 323 5.44 -15.51 27.32
CA TYR A 323 6.85 -15.42 26.93
C TYR A 323 7.64 -14.52 27.87
N ALA A 324 7.15 -13.31 28.19
CA ALA A 324 7.82 -12.36 29.06
C ALA A 324 8.02 -12.92 30.48
N ASP A 325 6.99 -13.54 31.06
CA ASP A 325 7.05 -14.13 32.40
C ASP A 325 8.00 -15.32 32.46
N THR A 326 7.97 -16.16 31.42
CA THR A 326 8.87 -17.30 31.30
C THR A 326 10.31 -16.83 31.16
N LEU A 327 10.57 -15.82 30.31
CA LEU A 327 11.92 -15.28 30.11
C LEU A 327 12.45 -14.61 31.38
N LYS A 328 11.60 -13.90 32.13
CA LYS A 328 11.94 -13.34 33.45
C LYS A 328 12.42 -14.43 34.41
N THR A 329 11.71 -15.56 34.45
CA THR A 329 12.10 -16.72 35.28
C THR A 329 13.42 -17.34 34.81
N ALA A 330 13.63 -17.45 33.50
CA ALA A 330 14.86 -17.98 32.92
C ALA A 330 16.10 -17.13 33.27
N GLN A 331 15.93 -15.81 33.26
CA GLN A 331 16.99 -14.84 33.50
C GLN A 331 17.24 -14.55 34.99
N ASP A 332 16.34 -14.97 35.89
CA ASP A 332 16.53 -14.84 37.33
C ASP A 332 17.68 -15.74 37.81
N LYS A 333 18.84 -15.12 38.09
CA LYS A 333 20.04 -15.82 38.53
C LYS A 333 19.92 -16.44 39.92
N THR A 334 18.90 -16.05 40.69
CA THR A 334 18.65 -16.58 42.04
C THR A 334 17.83 -17.88 42.02
N ALA A 335 17.12 -18.14 40.92
CA ALA A 335 16.38 -19.37 40.72
C ALA A 335 17.31 -20.57 40.46
N ASP A 336 16.82 -21.76 40.81
CA ASP A 336 17.52 -23.02 40.57
C ASP A 336 17.87 -23.22 39.08
N LYS A 337 19.02 -23.86 38.80
CA LYS A 337 19.51 -24.04 37.43
C LYS A 337 18.53 -24.80 36.55
N LEU A 338 17.88 -25.85 37.07
CA LEU A 338 16.94 -26.65 36.33
C LEU A 338 15.64 -25.89 36.07
N VAL A 339 15.18 -25.09 37.04
CA VAL A 339 14.04 -24.17 36.86
C VAL A 339 14.32 -23.20 35.72
N ARG A 340 15.50 -22.59 35.71
CA ARG A 340 15.93 -21.67 34.65
C ARG A 340 16.08 -22.37 33.30
N ALA A 341 16.65 -23.58 33.26
CA ALA A 341 16.79 -24.37 32.04
C ALA A 341 15.41 -24.67 31.41
N LYS A 342 14.46 -25.10 32.24
CA LYS A 342 13.07 -25.35 31.82
C LYS A 342 12.42 -24.08 31.28
N ALA A 343 12.58 -22.96 31.99
CA ALA A 343 12.05 -21.67 31.56
C ALA A 343 12.66 -21.19 30.23
N TYR A 344 13.99 -21.27 30.05
CA TYR A 344 14.63 -20.95 28.77
C TYR A 344 14.06 -21.78 27.62
N TYR A 345 13.87 -23.09 27.82
CA TYR A 345 13.32 -23.95 26.78
C TYR A 345 11.83 -23.68 26.50
N GLN A 346 11.05 -23.35 27.52
CA GLN A 346 9.65 -22.92 27.35
C GLN A 346 9.57 -21.60 26.55
N ALA A 347 10.38 -20.61 26.89
CA ALA A 347 10.47 -19.35 26.15
C ALA A 347 10.91 -19.58 24.69
N ALA A 348 11.91 -20.45 24.48
CA ALA A 348 12.35 -20.88 23.16
C ALA A 348 11.21 -21.51 22.34
N THR A 349 10.42 -22.39 22.96
CA THR A 349 9.30 -23.06 22.30
C THR A 349 8.17 -22.09 21.93
N LEU A 350 7.84 -21.15 22.81
CA LEU A 350 6.87 -20.09 22.52
C LEU A 350 7.34 -19.23 21.36
N LEU A 351 8.60 -18.80 21.38
CA LEU A 351 9.18 -18.00 20.30
C LEU A 351 9.21 -18.77 18.97
N ARG A 352 9.59 -20.05 18.99
CA ARG A 352 9.60 -20.89 17.79
C ARG A 352 8.22 -21.04 17.15
N THR A 353 7.19 -21.24 17.96
CA THR A 353 5.85 -21.58 17.47
C THR A 353 5.02 -20.35 17.14
N GLN A 354 5.17 -19.28 17.94
CA GLN A 354 4.31 -18.10 17.90
C GLN A 354 5.09 -16.77 17.82
N GLY A 355 6.41 -16.82 17.57
CA GLY A 355 7.26 -15.62 17.55
C GLY A 355 6.86 -14.58 16.51
N LEU A 356 6.25 -14.99 15.39
CA LEU A 356 5.70 -14.04 14.41
C LEU A 356 4.65 -13.12 15.06
N THR A 357 3.79 -13.69 15.89
CA THR A 357 2.66 -13.01 16.53
C THR A 357 3.09 -11.92 17.51
N PHE A 358 4.12 -12.18 18.33
CA PHE A 358 4.49 -11.27 19.42
C PHE A 358 5.88 -10.62 19.26
N THR A 359 6.71 -11.07 18.33
CA THR A 359 8.04 -10.48 18.05
C THR A 359 8.34 -10.30 16.56
N GLY A 360 7.44 -10.69 15.66
CA GLY A 360 7.67 -10.62 14.21
C GLY A 360 7.83 -9.19 13.70
N TYR A 361 8.75 -8.99 12.76
CA TYR A 361 8.83 -7.75 12.00
C TYR A 361 7.67 -7.67 11.01
N GLU A 362 7.04 -6.50 10.90
CA GLU A 362 5.89 -6.33 10.00
C GLU A 362 6.28 -6.59 8.55
N MET A 363 7.43 -6.03 8.14
CA MET A 363 8.02 -6.18 6.82
C MET A 363 9.26 -7.09 6.93
N THR A 364 10.37 -6.77 6.26
CA THR A 364 11.60 -7.55 6.39
C THR A 364 12.08 -7.61 7.87
N PRO A 365 12.57 -8.77 8.35
CA PRO A 365 12.74 -10.02 7.62
C PRO A 365 11.54 -10.98 7.64
N ASP A 366 10.53 -10.80 8.50
CA ASP A 366 9.53 -11.85 8.75
C ASP A 366 8.27 -11.75 7.89
N TYR A 367 7.97 -10.56 7.37
CA TYR A 367 6.78 -10.25 6.58
C TYR A 367 5.49 -10.65 7.31
N ALA A 368 5.34 -10.22 8.57
CA ALA A 368 4.13 -10.48 9.36
C ALA A 368 2.86 -9.89 8.72
N ILE A 369 2.97 -8.81 7.94
CA ILE A 369 1.89 -8.26 7.10
C ILE A 369 1.25 -9.31 6.17
N TYR A 370 1.98 -10.36 5.82
CA TYR A 370 1.52 -11.46 4.96
C TYR A 370 1.57 -12.81 5.69
N ASP A 371 1.50 -12.81 7.02
CA ASP A 371 1.54 -14.03 7.85
C ASP A 371 2.75 -14.93 7.56
N ALA A 372 3.89 -14.33 7.19
CA ALA A 372 5.06 -15.07 6.74
C ALA A 372 4.79 -16.02 5.54
N GLY A 373 3.82 -15.69 4.68
CA GLY A 373 3.53 -16.43 3.45
C GLY A 373 4.61 -16.30 2.37
N TYR A 374 5.49 -15.29 2.47
CA TYR A 374 6.54 -15.01 1.50
C TYR A 374 7.89 -14.83 2.18
N SER A 375 8.94 -15.48 1.66
CA SER A 375 10.29 -15.41 2.22
C SER A 375 11.07 -14.17 1.80
N TYR A 376 10.65 -13.49 0.74
CA TYR A 376 11.22 -12.23 0.27
C TYR A 376 10.26 -11.55 -0.71
N LEU A 377 9.98 -10.26 -0.50
CA LEU A 377 9.14 -9.44 -1.39
C LEU A 377 9.87 -8.19 -1.90
N GLY A 378 11.15 -8.02 -1.53
CA GLY A 378 11.89 -6.77 -1.70
C GLY A 378 12.04 -6.03 -0.37
N ASP A 379 13.09 -5.21 -0.27
CA ASP A 379 13.26 -4.24 0.81
C ASP A 379 13.14 -2.84 0.18
N ALA A 380 12.22 -2.01 0.68
CA ALA A 380 12.00 -0.65 0.19
C ALA A 380 13.28 0.21 0.25
N PHE A 381 14.21 -0.13 1.14
CA PHE A 381 15.49 0.55 1.31
C PHE A 381 16.63 -0.06 0.48
N ASP A 382 16.37 -1.14 -0.27
CA ASP A 382 17.32 -1.67 -1.24
C ASP A 382 17.30 -0.84 -2.53
N THR A 383 18.21 0.11 -2.60
CA THR A 383 18.32 1.07 -3.71
C THR A 383 19.29 0.63 -4.81
N ARG A 384 19.84 -0.59 -4.74
CA ARG A 384 20.92 -1.05 -5.65
C ARG A 384 20.51 -1.07 -7.12
N GLU A 385 19.24 -1.32 -7.41
CA GLU A 385 18.70 -1.37 -8.77
C GLU A 385 18.19 -0.01 -9.29
N LEU A 386 18.22 1.05 -8.46
CA LEU A 386 17.74 2.36 -8.87
C LEU A 386 18.69 3.02 -9.87
N LYS A 387 18.18 3.32 -11.06
CA LYS A 387 18.91 4.06 -12.11
C LYS A 387 18.77 5.58 -11.98
N HIS A 388 17.91 6.05 -11.08
CA HIS A 388 17.61 7.45 -10.85
C HIS A 388 17.95 7.83 -9.40
N LYS A 389 18.05 9.13 -9.13
CA LYS A 389 18.27 9.62 -7.75
C LYS A 389 17.16 9.10 -6.84
N SER A 390 17.55 8.44 -5.76
CA SER A 390 16.64 8.02 -4.70
C SER A 390 16.11 9.23 -3.93
N TRP A 391 14.84 9.18 -3.56
CA TRP A 391 14.19 10.13 -2.64
C TRP A 391 14.33 9.70 -1.17
N ILE A 392 14.93 8.53 -0.93
CA ILE A 392 15.28 8.08 0.42
C ILE A 392 16.54 8.82 0.85
N SER A 393 16.42 9.61 1.92
CA SER A 393 17.56 10.34 2.47
C SER A 393 18.55 9.41 3.19
N ASN A 394 19.81 9.82 3.33
CA ASN A 394 20.79 9.04 4.11
C ASN A 394 20.35 8.84 5.57
N ALA A 395 19.67 9.83 6.16
CA ALA A 395 19.16 9.75 7.53
C ALA A 395 18.03 8.71 7.64
N GLU A 396 17.12 8.70 6.66
CA GLU A 396 16.02 7.73 6.60
C GLU A 396 16.56 6.31 6.42
N ALA A 397 17.49 6.12 5.47
CA ALA A 397 18.15 4.83 5.24
C ALA A 397 18.93 4.35 6.48
N ALA A 398 19.56 5.26 7.24
CA ALA A 398 20.25 4.91 8.47
C ALA A 398 19.27 4.43 9.56
N ARG A 399 18.12 5.10 9.72
CA ARG A 399 17.06 4.66 10.64
C ARG A 399 16.50 3.30 10.23
N ALA A 400 16.17 3.14 8.95
CA ALA A 400 15.73 1.86 8.39
C ALA A 400 16.74 0.74 8.68
N LYS A 401 18.03 0.95 8.41
CA LYS A 401 19.05 -0.05 8.73
C LYS A 401 19.11 -0.37 10.23
N ALA A 402 19.04 0.64 11.09
CA ALA A 402 19.11 0.48 12.54
C ALA A 402 17.89 -0.27 13.12
N ALA A 403 16.74 -0.21 12.45
CA ALA A 403 15.54 -0.93 12.86
C ALA A 403 15.58 -2.44 12.56
N LEU A 404 16.52 -2.94 11.75
CA LEU A 404 16.65 -4.39 11.50
C LEU A 404 17.18 -5.13 12.74
N PRO A 405 16.96 -6.46 12.82
CA PRO A 405 17.70 -7.29 13.76
C PRO A 405 19.20 -7.01 13.70
N ALA A 406 19.82 -6.75 14.86
CA ALA A 406 21.26 -6.57 14.95
C ALA A 406 22.03 -7.85 14.56
N GLN A 407 21.40 -9.01 14.76
CA GLN A 407 21.89 -10.34 14.39
C GLN A 407 20.78 -11.13 13.71
N ASP A 408 21.16 -12.04 12.81
CA ASP A 408 20.25 -12.98 12.15
C ASP A 408 19.05 -12.36 11.44
N ASN A 409 19.30 -11.43 10.51
CA ASN A 409 18.29 -10.83 9.65
C ASN A 409 17.75 -11.78 8.54
N ARG A 410 17.51 -13.06 8.88
CA ARG A 410 16.96 -14.06 7.96
C ARG A 410 15.45 -14.13 8.10
N PHE A 411 14.78 -14.56 7.04
CA PHE A 411 13.35 -14.81 7.05
C PHE A 411 12.94 -15.77 8.19
N LEU A 412 11.99 -15.36 9.02
CA LEU A 412 11.59 -16.01 10.29
C LEU A 412 12.68 -15.92 11.36
N HIS A 413 13.25 -14.73 11.54
CA HIS A 413 14.42 -14.49 12.39
C HIS A 413 14.23 -15.00 13.82
N TYR A 414 12.99 -14.91 14.33
CA TYR A 414 12.59 -15.37 15.66
C TYR A 414 12.89 -16.87 15.89
N ARG A 415 13.05 -17.67 14.82
CA ARG A 415 13.46 -19.08 14.94
C ARG A 415 14.91 -19.25 15.39
N TRP A 416 15.82 -18.37 14.96
CA TRP A 416 17.22 -18.38 15.43
C TRP A 416 17.31 -17.86 16.85
N GLN A 417 16.54 -16.82 17.20
CA GLN A 417 16.41 -16.38 18.59
C GLN A 417 15.88 -17.50 19.51
N ALA A 418 14.94 -18.32 19.01
CA ALA A 418 14.46 -19.49 19.75
C ALA A 418 15.60 -20.50 19.96
N VAL A 419 16.42 -20.75 18.93
CA VAL A 419 17.62 -21.60 19.06
C VAL A 419 18.58 -21.07 20.12
N ASP A 420 18.82 -19.75 20.18
CA ASP A 420 19.69 -19.15 21.20
C ASP A 420 19.16 -19.35 22.63
N LEU A 421 17.84 -19.21 22.83
CA LEU A 421 17.22 -19.51 24.12
C LEU A 421 17.31 -21.01 24.46
N ALA A 422 17.14 -21.89 23.48
CA ALA A 422 17.32 -23.33 23.70
C ALA A 422 18.78 -23.70 24.00
N GLN A 423 19.76 -23.02 23.40
CA GLN A 423 21.16 -23.19 23.76
C GLN A 423 21.44 -22.74 25.21
N GLN A 424 20.87 -21.61 25.65
CA GLN A 424 20.93 -21.19 27.05
C GLN A 424 20.28 -22.19 28.00
N ALA A 425 19.19 -22.85 27.59
CA ALA A 425 18.64 -23.97 28.35
C ALA A 425 19.63 -25.14 28.44
N ALA A 426 20.25 -25.53 27.32
CA ALA A 426 21.22 -26.62 27.26
C ALA A 426 22.48 -26.34 28.09
N ASP A 427 22.92 -25.07 28.18
CA ASP A 427 24.06 -24.66 29.01
C ASP A 427 23.82 -24.89 30.51
N LEU A 428 22.56 -24.97 30.94
CA LEU A 428 22.16 -25.17 32.33
C LEU A 428 21.84 -26.62 32.67
N LEU A 429 21.85 -27.52 31.69
CA LEU A 429 21.51 -28.94 31.86
C LEU A 429 22.78 -29.82 31.98
N PRO A 430 22.74 -30.92 32.74
CA PRO A 430 23.82 -31.90 32.73
C PRO A 430 24.00 -32.46 31.31
N PRO A 431 25.21 -32.42 30.71
CA PRO A 431 25.40 -32.87 29.33
C PRO A 431 24.97 -34.32 29.08
N LYS A 432 25.09 -35.20 30.09
CA LYS A 432 24.71 -36.61 30.00
C LYS A 432 23.20 -36.88 30.13
N SER A 433 22.39 -35.86 30.42
CA SER A 433 20.93 -35.99 30.58
C SER A 433 20.19 -36.12 29.25
N GLN A 434 19.01 -36.75 29.28
CA GLN A 434 18.13 -36.81 28.12
C GLN A 434 17.64 -35.40 27.74
N ALA A 435 17.35 -34.56 28.73
CA ALA A 435 16.91 -33.19 28.51
C ALA A 435 17.90 -32.40 27.66
N TYR A 436 19.19 -32.48 27.96
CA TYR A 436 20.24 -31.79 27.20
C TYR A 436 20.20 -32.18 25.72
N ALA A 437 20.19 -33.48 25.45
CA ALA A 437 20.16 -34.02 24.09
C ALA A 437 18.87 -33.62 23.35
N ALA A 438 17.71 -33.71 24.02
CA ALA A 438 16.41 -33.39 23.45
C ALA A 438 16.24 -31.89 23.15
N VAL A 439 16.74 -31.01 24.01
CA VAL A 439 16.75 -29.56 23.80
C VAL A 439 17.54 -29.21 22.53
N LEU A 440 18.76 -29.74 22.39
CA LEU A 440 19.60 -29.49 21.21
C LEU A 440 18.99 -30.09 19.94
N CYS A 441 18.36 -31.26 20.04
CA CYS A 441 17.66 -31.90 18.92
C CYS A 441 16.52 -31.02 18.40
N ASN A 442 15.63 -30.58 19.30
CA ASN A 442 14.50 -29.73 18.94
C ASN A 442 14.99 -28.39 18.36
N ALA A 443 15.97 -27.75 19.00
CA ALA A 443 16.59 -26.52 18.51
C ALA A 443 17.13 -26.67 17.08
N ALA A 444 17.85 -27.77 16.80
CA ALA A 444 18.35 -28.04 15.45
C ALA A 444 17.20 -28.17 14.44
N GLY A 445 16.13 -28.89 14.79
CA GLY A 445 14.98 -29.09 13.90
C GLY A 445 14.21 -27.82 13.55
N TRP A 446 14.37 -26.75 14.33
CA TRP A 446 13.72 -25.47 14.06
C TRP A 446 14.32 -24.72 12.87
N VAL A 447 15.61 -24.94 12.59
CA VAL A 447 16.37 -24.19 11.59
C VAL A 447 17.02 -25.06 10.51
N ILE A 448 17.27 -26.35 10.75
CA ILE A 448 18.12 -27.21 9.88
C ILE A 448 17.68 -27.25 8.40
N LYS A 449 16.37 -27.15 8.11
CA LYS A 449 15.86 -27.11 6.73
C LYS A 449 16.21 -25.81 5.97
N ARG A 450 16.52 -24.72 6.69
CA ARG A 450 16.89 -23.40 6.15
C ARG A 450 18.37 -23.07 6.37
N ASP A 451 18.94 -23.59 7.45
CA ASP A 451 20.31 -23.36 7.90
C ASP A 451 20.89 -24.66 8.44
N ALA A 452 21.35 -25.50 7.51
CA ALA A 452 21.97 -26.77 7.82
C ALA A 452 23.24 -26.61 8.66
N LYS A 453 23.96 -25.49 8.52
CA LYS A 453 25.20 -25.22 9.25
C LYS A 453 24.93 -25.07 10.75
N THR A 454 23.93 -24.27 11.12
CA THR A 454 23.54 -24.13 12.54
C THR A 454 22.99 -25.43 13.10
N GLY A 455 22.15 -26.15 12.34
CA GLY A 455 21.67 -27.49 12.75
C GLY A 455 22.81 -28.49 12.98
N GLN A 456 23.81 -28.50 12.08
CA GLN A 456 25.00 -29.34 12.21
C GLN A 456 25.86 -28.95 13.40
N ALA A 457 26.03 -27.65 13.70
CA ALA A 457 26.77 -27.21 14.87
C ALA A 457 26.13 -27.68 16.19
N LEU A 458 24.79 -27.65 16.27
CA LEU A 458 24.05 -28.17 17.43
C LEU A 458 24.19 -29.70 17.55
N TYR A 459 24.16 -30.42 16.42
CA TYR A 459 24.41 -31.86 16.41
C TYR A 459 25.85 -32.20 16.86
N GLN A 460 26.84 -31.46 16.37
CA GLN A 460 28.24 -31.60 16.76
C GLN A 460 28.43 -31.36 18.27
N ARG A 461 27.82 -30.30 18.79
CA ARG A 461 27.78 -30.03 20.23
C ARG A 461 27.20 -31.23 21.00
N TYR A 462 26.06 -31.75 20.57
CA TYR A 462 25.43 -32.91 21.17
C TYR A 462 26.36 -34.14 21.19
N ILE A 463 26.93 -34.55 20.06
CA ILE A 463 27.74 -35.78 20.01
C ILE A 463 29.06 -35.68 20.80
N ASN A 464 29.60 -34.47 20.98
CA ASN A 464 30.85 -34.25 21.69
C ASN A 464 30.68 -34.26 23.22
N THR A 465 29.49 -33.96 23.71
CA THR A 465 29.25 -33.68 25.15
C THR A 465 28.14 -34.54 25.77
N GLY A 466 27.22 -35.05 24.96
CA GLY A 466 26.03 -35.73 25.42
C GLY A 466 26.05 -37.25 25.28
N THR A 467 25.06 -37.89 25.92
CA THR A 467 24.84 -39.33 25.84
C THR A 467 24.18 -39.69 24.50
N ARG A 468 24.64 -40.76 23.83
CA ARG A 468 24.00 -41.26 22.61
C ARG A 468 22.71 -42.00 22.93
N TYR A 469 21.60 -41.54 22.34
CA TYR A 469 20.28 -42.18 22.45
C TYR A 469 19.91 -42.88 21.15
N SER A 470 18.98 -43.84 21.20
CA SER A 470 18.51 -44.60 20.02
C SER A 470 17.92 -43.70 18.92
N TRP A 471 17.28 -42.59 19.30
CA TRP A 471 16.72 -41.60 18.39
C TRP A 471 17.75 -40.62 17.79
N ALA A 472 19.03 -40.71 18.16
CA ALA A 472 20.07 -39.81 17.65
C ALA A 472 20.24 -39.86 16.12
N SER A 473 19.83 -40.96 15.47
CA SER A 473 19.80 -41.09 14.01
C SER A 473 18.75 -40.18 13.33
N LYS A 474 17.80 -39.63 14.10
CA LYS A 474 16.75 -38.71 13.66
C LYS A 474 16.93 -37.30 14.24
N PHE A 475 18.13 -36.97 14.72
CA PHE A 475 18.41 -35.68 15.36
C PHE A 475 18.05 -34.50 14.45
N GLY A 476 17.26 -33.55 14.96
CA GLY A 476 16.75 -32.41 14.20
C GLY A 476 15.52 -32.70 13.33
N TYR A 477 14.97 -33.91 13.37
CA TYR A 477 13.78 -34.29 12.60
C TYR A 477 12.69 -34.91 13.46
N ASP A 478 13.04 -35.90 14.29
CA ASP A 478 12.12 -36.57 15.22
C ASP A 478 12.76 -36.55 16.61
N CYS A 479 12.38 -35.54 17.40
CA CYS A 479 13.00 -35.23 18.66
C CYS A 479 12.00 -35.43 19.79
N PRO A 480 12.34 -36.16 20.86
CA PRO A 480 11.46 -36.30 22.01
C PRO A 480 11.31 -34.96 22.76
N ALA A 481 10.28 -34.88 23.60
CA ALA A 481 10.21 -33.81 24.60
C ALA A 481 11.38 -33.94 25.60
N PRO A 482 11.97 -32.83 26.08
CA PRO A 482 12.99 -32.89 27.12
C PRO A 482 12.44 -33.30 28.48
N ASP A 483 13.05 -34.31 29.10
CA ASP A 483 12.72 -34.79 30.44
C ASP A 483 13.55 -34.03 31.49
N PHE A 484 13.04 -32.87 31.89
CA PHE A 484 13.65 -32.05 32.93
C PHE A 484 13.61 -32.72 34.32
N ALA A 485 12.62 -33.59 34.60
CA ALA A 485 12.49 -34.21 35.92
C ALA A 485 13.62 -35.21 36.18
N ALA A 486 13.95 -36.03 35.18
CA ALA A 486 15.08 -36.96 35.26
C ALA A 486 16.45 -36.26 35.23
N ALA A 487 16.53 -34.99 34.80
CA ALA A 487 17.78 -34.23 34.74
C ALA A 487 18.18 -33.57 36.08
N GLY A 488 17.25 -33.49 37.04
CA GLY A 488 17.50 -32.98 38.39
C GLY A 488 17.86 -34.05 39.43
N GLN A 489 17.85 -35.32 39.01
CA GLN A 489 18.35 -36.47 39.77
C GLN A 489 19.81 -36.71 39.38
#